data_AF-A0A818QNV6-F1
#
_entry.id   AF-A0A818QNV6-F1
#
_cell.length_a   1.000
_cell.length_b   1.000
_cell.length_c   1.000
_cell.angle_alpha   90.00
_cell.angle_beta   90.00
_cell.angle_gamma   90.00
#
_symmetry.space_group_name_H-M   'P 1'
#
loop_
_entity.id
_entity.type
_entity.pdbx_description
1 polymer ?
#
loop_
_entity_poly.entity_id
_entity_poly.type
_entity_poly.pdbx_seq_one_letter_code
_entity_poly.pdbx_strand_id
1 'polypeptide(L)' 'SAFIFPKNEILLIKQSVPTRAFILARVCDVKGLSHVRHVMGQALRRYDTLEKSFDLSNDYRGQAQIQCGNWV' A
#
# COMPACT_ATOMS: atom_id res chain seq x y z
N SER A 1 8.61 23.69 2.24
CA SER A 1 9.14 22.35 1.95
C SER A 1 8.06 21.30 2.19
N ALA A 2 7.49 20.76 1.11
CA ALA A 2 6.48 19.70 1.20
C ALA A 2 7.19 18.36 1.47
N PHE A 3 6.93 17.77 2.64
CA PHE A 3 7.26 16.37 2.93
C PHE A 3 6.33 15.48 2.10
N ILE A 4 6.68 15.25 0.83
CA ILE A 4 6.04 14.22 0.00
C ILE A 4 6.64 12.89 0.47
N PHE A 5 5.84 12.18 1.25
CA PHE A 5 6.26 11.09 2.12
C PHE A 5 6.98 9.91 1.43
N PRO A 6 7.90 9.21 2.13
CA PRO A 6 8.45 7.88 1.77
C PRO A 6 7.41 6.74 1.80
N LYS A 7 6.13 7.07 1.95
CA LYS A 7 5.01 6.12 2.16
C LYS A 7 4.61 5.39 0.87
N ASN A 8 4.77 6.04 -0.29
CA ASN A 8 4.53 5.40 -1.58
C ASN A 8 5.59 4.35 -1.92
N GLU A 9 6.86 4.59 -1.58
CA GLU A 9 7.94 3.66 -1.97
C GLU A 9 7.80 2.28 -1.34
N ILE A 10 7.47 2.20 -0.04
CA ILE A 10 7.31 0.91 0.64
C ILE A 10 6.13 0.13 0.04
N LEU A 11 5.05 0.83 -0.31
CA LEU A 11 3.88 0.26 -0.98
C LEU A 11 4.21 -0.24 -2.39
N LEU A 12 4.95 0.55 -3.17
CA LEU A 12 5.44 0.15 -4.50
C LEU A 12 6.36 -1.07 -4.43
N ILE A 13 7.26 -1.12 -3.44
CA ILE A 13 8.12 -2.30 -3.21
C ILE A 13 7.28 -3.52 -2.84
N LYS A 14 6.25 -3.36 -2.00
CA LYS A 14 5.35 -4.46 -1.63
C LYS A 14 4.60 -5.02 -2.83
N GLN A 15 4.14 -4.15 -3.74
CA GLN A 15 3.40 -4.54 -4.94
C GLN A 15 4.31 -5.12 -6.04
N SER A 16 5.60 -4.77 -6.07
CA SER A 16 6.55 -5.26 -7.08
C SER A 16 7.18 -6.61 -6.74
N VAL A 17 6.95 -7.14 -5.54
CA VAL A 17 7.48 -8.43 -5.11
C VAL A 17 6.36 -9.37 -4.68
N PRO A 18 6.52 -10.70 -4.83
CA PRO A 18 5.59 -11.65 -4.25
C PRO A 18 5.44 -11.41 -2.74
N THR A 19 4.22 -11.49 -2.20
CA THR A 19 3.95 -11.21 -0.77
C THR A 19 4.87 -11.99 0.17
N ARG A 20 5.18 -13.25 -0.18
CA ARG A 20 6.10 -14.12 0.57
C ARG A 20 7.55 -13.62 0.63
N ALA A 21 7.96 -12.78 -0.32
CA ALA A 21 9.28 -12.17 -0.39
C ALA A 21 9.34 -10.78 0.25
N PHE A 22 8.19 -10.17 0.55
CA PHE A 22 8.14 -8.86 1.19
C PHE A 22 8.40 -8.98 2.69
N ILE A 23 9.54 -8.43 3.13
CA ILE A 23 9.93 -8.38 4.54
C ILE A 23 10.04 -6.92 4.96
N LEU A 24 9.00 -6.40 5.61
CA LEU A 24 8.92 -5.00 6.02
C LEU A 24 10.14 -4.56 6.84
N ALA A 25 10.63 -5.40 7.76
CA ALA A 25 11.79 -5.09 8.57
C ALA A 25 13.02 -4.76 7.71
N ARG A 26 13.34 -5.64 6.75
CA ARG A 26 14.47 -5.45 5.84
C ARG A 26 14.33 -4.19 5.00
N VAL A 27 13.12 -3.89 4.51
CA VAL A 27 12.85 -2.67 3.73
C VAL A 27 13.05 -1.42 4.59
N CYS A 28 12.51 -1.41 5.82
CA CYS A 28 12.70 -0.30 6.75
C CYS A 28 14.17 -0.12 7.14
N ASP A 29 14.92 -1.20 7.36
CA ASP A 29 16.33 -1.13 7.75
C ASP A 29 17.20 -0.52 6.62
N VAL A 30 17.01 -1.00 5.38
CA VAL A 30 17.72 -0.46 4.19
C VAL A 30 17.39 1.02 3.94
N LYS A 31 16.16 1.44 4.26
CA LYS A 31 15.71 2.82 4.06
C LYS A 31 16.00 3.75 5.26
N GLY A 32 16.61 3.25 6.34
CA GLY A 32 16.83 4.03 7.57
C GLY A 32 15.54 4.37 8.34
N LEU A 33 14.47 3.62 8.10
CA LEU A 33 13.12 3.80 8.66
C LEU A 33 12.81 2.82 9.80
N SER A 34 13.83 2.22 10.41
CA SER A 34 13.70 1.23 11.49
C SER A 34 12.88 1.74 12.69
N HIS A 35 13.06 3.02 13.05
CA HIS A 35 12.35 3.70 14.14
C HIS A 35 10.82 3.84 13.90
N VAL A 36 10.38 3.97 12.64
CA VAL A 36 8.96 4.05 12.26
C VAL A 36 8.38 2.74 11.76
N ARG A 37 9.10 1.62 11.88
CA ARG A 37 8.65 0.30 11.41
C ARG A 37 7.27 -0.08 11.94
N HIS A 38 6.97 0.26 13.19
CA HIS A 38 5.66 0.00 13.80
C HIS A 38 4.53 0.77 13.11
N VAL A 39 4.76 2.04 12.77
CA VAL A 39 3.81 2.88 12.02
C VAL A 39 3.60 2.32 10.62
N MET A 40 4.69 1.94 9.94
CA MET A 40 4.62 1.36 8.59
C MET A 40 3.86 0.03 8.58
N GLY A 41 4.07 -0.81 9.59
CA GLY A 41 3.34 -2.07 9.73
C GLY A 41 1.83 -1.85 9.88
N GLN A 42 1.42 -0.87 10.68
CA GLN A 42 0.00 -0.52 10.80
C GLN A 42 -0.57 0.06 9.51
N ALA A 43 0.18 0.93 8.82
CA ALA A 43 -0.25 1.50 7.56
C ALA A 43 -0.47 0.43 6.47
N LEU A 44 0.45 -0.53 6.36
CA LEU A 44 0.33 -1.63 5.41
C LEU A 44 -0.84 -2.58 5.72
N ARG A 45 -1.13 -2.83 7.01
CA ARG A 45 -2.32 -3.61 7.39
C ARG A 45 -3.61 -2.92 7.00
N ARG A 46 -3.72 -1.61 7.26
CA ARG A 46 -4.89 -0.82 6.84
C ARG A 46 -5.07 -0.84 5.33
N TYR A 47 -3.96 -0.73 4.59
CA TYR A 47 -3.99 -0.87 3.14
C TYR A 47 -4.53 -2.24 2.72
N ASP A 48 -4.05 -3.34 3.29
CA ASP A 48 -4.54 -4.70 2.94
C ASP A 48 -6.01 -4.89 3.27
N THR A 49 -6.48 -4.31 4.38
CA THR A 49 -7.91 -4.32 4.71
C THR A 49 -8.72 -3.54 3.68
N LEU A 50 -8.24 -2.36 3.26
CA LEU A 50 -8.91 -1.55 2.25
C LEU A 50 -8.92 -2.23 0.88
N GLU A 51 -7.79 -2.80 0.46
CA GLU A 51 -7.63 -3.55 -0.79
C GLU A 51 -8.62 -4.73 -0.83
N LYS A 52 -8.68 -5.54 0.24
CA LYS A 52 -9.64 -6.65 0.34
C LYS A 52 -11.09 -6.18 0.31
N SER A 53 -11.41 -5.13 1.06
CA SER A 53 -12.77 -4.58 1.06
C SER A 53 -13.17 -4.03 -0.30
N PHE A 54 -12.22 -3.44 -1.03
CA PHE A 54 -12.43 -2.97 -2.39
C PHE A 54 -12.66 -4.14 -3.36
N ASP A 55 -11.82 -5.19 -3.29
CA ASP A 55 -11.95 -6.38 -4.14
C ASP A 55 -13.27 -7.14 -3.91
N LEU A 56 -13.74 -7.19 -2.66
CA LEU A 56 -14.98 -7.88 -2.27
C LEU A 56 -16.25 -7.11 -2.64
N SER A 57 -16.17 -5.82 -2.94
CA SER A 57 -17.34 -5.00 -3.21
C SER A 57 -17.45 -4.66 -4.69
N ASN A 58 -18.34 -5.35 -5.39
CA ASN A 58 -18.71 -5.02 -6.77
C ASN A 58 -19.24 -3.58 -6.90
N ASP A 59 -19.90 -3.06 -5.86
CA ASP A 59 -20.40 -1.67 -5.84
C ASP A 59 -19.25 -0.66 -5.76
N TYR A 60 -18.23 -0.89 -4.95
CA TYR A 60 -17.06 0.00 -4.90
C TYR A 60 -16.26 -0.06 -6.20
N ARG A 61 -16.14 -1.24 -6.83
CA ARG A 61 -15.51 -1.37 -8.15
C ARG A 61 -16.31 -0.63 -9.22
N GLY A 62 -17.63 -0.78 -9.21
CA GLY A 62 -18.54 -0.07 -10.13
C GLY A 62 -18.44 1.45 -9.97
N GLN A 63 -18.49 1.97 -8.74
CA GLN A 63 -18.37 3.42 -8.49
C GLN A 63 -16.99 3.97 -8.84
N ALA A 64 -15.90 3.23 -8.56
CA ALA A 64 -14.55 3.63 -8.94
C ALA A 64 -14.35 3.63 -10.47
N GLN A 65 -14.93 2.65 -11.17
CA GLN A 65 -14.90 2.56 -12.63
C GLN A 65 -15.70 3.69 -13.29
N ILE A 66 -16.83 4.09 -12.69
CA ILE A 66 -17.63 5.25 -13.12
C ILE A 66 -16.88 6.57 -12.89
N GLN A 67 -16.21 6.74 -11.75
CA GLN A 67 -15.48 7.99 -11.44
C GLN A 67 -14.16 8.16 -12.20
N CYS A 68 -13.47 7.08 -12.58
CA CYS A 68 -12.20 7.16 -13.31
C CYS A 68 -12.36 7.24 -14.84
N GLY A 69 -13.59 7.23 -15.37
CA GLY A 69 -13.87 7.25 -16.81
C GLY A 69 -13.36 5.99 -17.51
N ASN A 70 -14.26 5.03 -17.75
CA ASN A 70 -14.09 3.85 -18.61
C ASN A 70 -12.65 3.51 -19.02
N TRP A 71 -11.92 2.85 -18.13
CA TRP A 71 -10.74 2.08 -18.50
C TRP A 71 -11.24 0.77 -19.13
N VAL A 72 -11.68 0.84 -20.39
CA VAL A 72 -11.90 -0.29 -21.29
C VAL A 72 -10.73 -0.37 -22.26
#